data_AF-A0A963RCR1-F1
#
_entry.id   AF-A0A963RCR1-F1
#
_cell.length_a   1.000
_cell.length_b   1.000
_cell.length_c   1.000
_cell.angle_alpha   90.00
_cell.angle_beta   90.00
_cell.angle_gamma   90.00
#
_symmetry.space_group_name_H-M   'P 1'
#
loop_
_entity.id
_entity.type
_entity.pdbx_description
1 polymer ?
#
loop_
_entity_poly.entity_id
_entity_poly.type
_entity_poly.pdbx_seq_one_letter_code
_entity_poly.pdbx_strand_id
1 'polypeptide(L)'
;DVVNGTTLYSSGSITAEGAYTELRGLGVTGLSLTAGNGNQLLAGTLGSDVLFGGAGTDVAEFKGASTSYTISGVAADMFVSGTEGRDRLIYVEVLRFSDGDFTWAPNTGLKAYTGGNPVGGGGSVDQPSATVEKFTLTGSAFIDYNGDKAVSSGEGIAGLFVSRSGASTSSNANGGYSLEIQGGDQVITFANGGLPGAVTITGLMNANAVINVVNGDTLYTSTSITATGPLTALRGLGTTGLTLTAGEGNQVISGTSGDDVFFGGAGIDVAEFAGKSTAYKFTGVSADIFVTGENGRDRLIYMEILRFSDGDFTWTPTSGLKKYTGTDAVTPFDPTPVDPVDPVDPVDPVDPVDPVDPVDPGNPPNPDAGTGGSGRLYLTPGSQNYGPVPGGDQTELLGSNQAEKVTLAADVNAVFDPSWVRGNDTAVVLGNFGNYNILSTVAGITINSSNGASIRIPAFGNDGGLQLVFNNGTFELGTNDDGNSFQLTGTGGVQEIFGTASAIGGGTGGSSGSGGTGGGSSLDVGTASVAQSISASGGNVTFTDDATATTNVRIIGMSAGDTIVVTNAVASDYNFQRDFRDSSDLIITYTDPTSGATNKIVLDEVLPVTGAVSSLAAATATIGFEFMTFA
;
A
#
# COMPACT_ATOMS: atom_id res chain seq x y z
N ASP A 1 -22.31 0.39 26.22
CA ASP A 1 -23.37 -0.33 25.47
C ASP A 1 -22.96 -0.53 24.03
N VAL A 2 -23.07 -1.75 23.52
CA VAL A 2 -22.87 -2.06 22.10
C VAL A 2 -24.23 -2.11 21.43
N VAL A 3 -24.41 -1.32 20.36
CA VAL A 3 -25.64 -1.20 19.59
C VAL A 3 -25.35 -1.62 18.15
N ASN A 4 -26.21 -2.49 17.59
CA ASN A 4 -26.09 -3.01 16.23
C ASN A 4 -24.73 -3.67 15.90
N GLY A 5 -23.95 -4.07 16.91
CA GLY A 5 -22.65 -4.72 16.75
C GLY A 5 -21.49 -3.78 16.36
N THR A 6 -21.76 -2.56 15.90
CA THR A 6 -20.74 -1.63 15.35
C THR A 6 -20.66 -0.28 16.07
N THR A 7 -21.66 0.08 16.87
CA THR A 7 -21.67 1.34 17.64
C THR A 7 -21.43 1.06 19.12
N LEU A 8 -20.46 1.76 19.71
CA LEU A 8 -20.12 1.68 21.13
C LEU A 8 -20.43 2.99 21.85
N TYR A 9 -21.32 2.93 22.83
CA TYR A 9 -21.61 4.02 23.75
C TYR A 9 -20.89 3.82 25.09
N SER A 10 -20.21 4.84 25.59
CA SER A 10 -19.50 4.77 26.87
C SER A 10 -19.67 6.05 27.69
N SER A 11 -19.93 5.90 28.99
CA SER A 11 -19.92 6.99 29.96
C SER A 11 -18.56 7.21 30.64
N GLY A 12 -17.53 6.49 30.21
CA GLY A 12 -16.15 6.65 30.68
C GLY A 12 -15.14 6.50 29.54
N SER A 13 -13.88 6.79 29.84
CA SER A 13 -12.80 6.65 28.85
C SER A 13 -12.61 5.20 28.44
N ILE A 14 -12.47 4.95 27.14
CA ILE A 14 -12.38 3.61 26.56
C ILE A 14 -11.40 3.56 25.38
N THR A 15 -10.80 2.39 25.20
CA THR A 15 -10.13 1.97 23.96
C THR A 15 -11.00 0.89 23.33
N ALA A 16 -11.40 1.08 22.07
CA ALA A 16 -12.20 0.11 21.34
C ALA A 16 -11.29 -0.74 20.44
N GLU A 17 -11.07 -1.99 20.85
CA GLU A 17 -10.38 -3.00 20.04
C GLU A 17 -11.47 -3.87 19.39
N GLY A 18 -11.67 -3.75 18.06
CA GLY A 18 -12.70 -4.47 17.31
C GLY A 18 -13.27 -3.68 16.13
N ALA A 19 -14.19 -4.27 15.37
CA ALA A 19 -14.81 -3.68 14.17
C ALA A 19 -15.91 -2.65 14.51
N TYR A 20 -15.63 -1.72 15.43
CA TYR A 20 -16.54 -0.62 15.75
C TYR A 20 -16.34 0.50 14.73
N THR A 21 -17.43 0.92 14.08
CA THR A 21 -17.41 2.04 13.14
C THR A 21 -17.79 3.36 13.81
N GLU A 22 -18.27 3.31 15.06
CA GLU A 22 -18.77 4.48 15.76
C GLU A 22 -18.56 4.37 17.28
N LEU A 23 -17.95 5.40 17.88
CA LEU A 23 -17.71 5.52 19.31
C LEU A 23 -18.38 6.81 19.82
N ARG A 24 -19.22 6.69 20.85
CA ARG A 24 -19.99 7.81 21.40
C ARG A 24 -19.84 7.93 22.92
N GLY A 25 -19.41 9.11 23.36
CA GLY A 25 -19.41 9.51 24.75
C GLY A 25 -20.81 9.77 25.29
N LEU A 26 -21.07 9.30 26.50
CA LEU A 26 -22.29 9.57 27.25
C LEU A 26 -21.97 10.43 28.47
N GLY A 27 -22.79 11.45 28.72
CA GLY A 27 -22.64 12.33 29.88
C GLY A 27 -22.18 13.73 29.50
N VAL A 28 -21.61 14.44 30.47
CA VAL A 28 -21.31 15.88 30.39
C VAL A 28 -19.88 16.21 30.83
N THR A 29 -19.09 15.21 31.20
CA THR A 29 -17.71 15.35 31.68
C THR A 29 -16.76 14.80 30.64
N GLY A 30 -15.60 15.45 30.48
CA GLY A 30 -14.58 15.03 29.52
C GLY A 30 -14.13 13.59 29.71
N LEU A 31 -13.93 12.88 28.59
CA LEU A 31 -13.45 11.51 28.52
C LEU A 31 -12.42 11.32 27.40
N SER A 32 -11.85 10.13 27.31
CA SER A 32 -10.99 9.72 26.21
C SER A 32 -11.64 8.60 25.41
N LEU A 33 -11.83 8.78 24.11
CA LEU A 33 -12.23 7.71 23.19
C LEU A 33 -11.06 7.40 22.28
N THR A 34 -10.63 6.14 22.29
CA THR A 34 -9.61 5.66 21.36
C THR A 34 -10.26 4.65 20.41
N ALA A 35 -10.36 5.05 19.14
CA ALA A 35 -10.78 4.18 18.05
C ALA A 35 -9.63 3.29 17.57
N GLY A 36 -10.01 2.25 16.82
CA GLY A 36 -9.11 1.21 16.33
C GLY A 36 -8.73 1.45 14.86
N ASN A 37 -8.85 0.39 14.04
CA ASN A 37 -8.57 0.46 12.62
C ASN A 37 -9.84 0.66 11.80
N GLY A 38 -9.73 1.32 10.65
CA GLY A 38 -10.82 1.64 9.74
C GLY A 38 -11.28 3.09 9.88
N ASN A 39 -12.38 3.44 9.22
CA ASN A 39 -12.94 4.78 9.31
C ASN A 39 -13.93 4.83 10.48
N GLN A 40 -13.61 5.58 11.53
CA GLN A 40 -14.46 5.73 12.70
C GLN A 40 -15.17 7.08 12.76
N LEU A 41 -16.40 7.04 13.27
CA LEU A 41 -17.11 8.22 13.74
C LEU A 41 -16.95 8.34 15.25
N LEU A 42 -16.35 9.43 15.71
CA LEU A 42 -16.09 9.74 17.11
C LEU A 42 -16.97 10.91 17.54
N ALA A 43 -17.78 10.72 18.57
CA ALA A 43 -18.52 11.80 19.21
C ALA A 43 -18.20 11.85 20.71
N GLY A 44 -17.68 12.98 21.17
CA GLY A 44 -17.41 13.25 22.58
C GLY A 44 -18.68 13.49 23.41
N THR A 45 -18.46 13.93 24.64
CA THR A 45 -19.48 14.43 25.57
C THR A 45 -19.69 15.94 25.39
N LEU A 46 -20.30 16.61 26.37
CA LEU A 46 -20.31 18.09 26.47
C LEU A 46 -19.11 18.63 27.28
N GLY A 47 -18.19 17.75 27.70
CA GLY A 47 -16.98 18.09 28.42
C GLY A 47 -15.77 18.22 27.49
N SER A 48 -14.58 18.46 28.04
CA SER A 48 -13.35 18.52 27.23
C SER A 48 -12.79 17.12 27.01
N ASP A 49 -12.95 16.60 25.79
CA ASP A 49 -12.63 15.21 25.46
C ASP A 49 -11.27 15.06 24.76
N VAL A 50 -10.79 13.82 24.69
CA VAL A 50 -9.68 13.40 23.85
C VAL A 50 -10.17 12.29 22.92
N LEU A 51 -10.17 12.55 21.61
CA LEU A 51 -10.64 11.62 20.59
C LEU A 51 -9.44 11.20 19.74
N PHE A 52 -9.14 9.90 19.73
CA PHE A 52 -8.11 9.30 18.88
C PHE A 52 -8.78 8.51 17.77
N GLY A 53 -8.58 8.89 16.50
CA GLY A 53 -9.13 8.19 15.34
C GLY A 53 -8.48 6.84 15.08
N GLY A 54 -7.15 6.79 15.17
CA GLY A 54 -6.41 5.57 14.89
C GLY A 54 -6.02 5.53 13.41
N ALA A 55 -6.13 4.36 12.79
CA ALA A 55 -5.72 4.17 11.40
C ALA A 55 -6.94 4.18 10.48
N GLY A 56 -7.03 5.13 9.56
CA GLY A 56 -8.14 5.23 8.63
C GLY A 56 -8.42 6.68 8.26
N THR A 57 -9.64 6.95 7.79
CA THR A 57 -10.17 8.31 7.68
C THR A 57 -11.23 8.48 8.74
N ASP A 58 -10.88 9.20 9.80
CA ASP A 58 -11.70 9.34 10.99
C ASP A 58 -12.43 10.67 11.04
N VAL A 59 -13.63 10.64 11.60
CA VAL A 59 -14.56 11.77 11.67
C VAL A 59 -14.82 12.10 13.14
N ALA A 60 -14.47 13.30 13.58
CA ALA A 60 -14.95 13.83 14.85
C ALA A 60 -16.25 14.64 14.62
N GLU A 61 -17.31 14.25 15.32
CA GLU A 61 -18.64 14.87 15.22
C GLU A 61 -18.87 15.90 16.33
N PHE A 62 -19.29 17.10 15.90
CA PHE A 62 -19.67 18.23 16.74
C PHE A 62 -21.11 18.66 16.39
N LYS A 63 -21.94 18.98 17.40
CA LYS A 63 -23.38 19.24 17.16
C LYS A 63 -23.67 20.63 16.61
N GLY A 64 -22.75 21.59 16.77
CA GLY A 64 -22.92 22.98 16.32
C GLY A 64 -22.44 23.22 14.89
N ALA A 65 -22.64 24.44 14.39
CA ALA A 65 -22.07 24.88 13.12
C ALA A 65 -20.59 25.21 13.27
N SER A 66 -19.79 25.00 12.23
CA SER A 66 -18.34 25.21 12.21
C SER A 66 -17.91 26.58 12.73
N THR A 67 -18.69 27.63 12.46
CA THR A 67 -18.47 29.01 12.94
C THR A 67 -18.60 29.18 14.45
N SER A 68 -19.11 28.19 15.17
CA SER A 68 -19.29 28.20 16.63
C SER A 68 -18.06 27.65 17.37
N TYR A 69 -17.08 27.15 16.62
CA TYR A 69 -15.88 26.52 17.17
C TYR A 69 -14.63 27.27 16.74
N THR A 70 -13.64 27.28 17.63
CA THR A 70 -12.28 27.72 17.34
C THR A 70 -11.38 26.50 17.26
N ILE A 71 -10.64 26.36 16.18
CA ILE A 71 -9.77 25.21 15.93
C ILE A 71 -8.32 25.68 15.91
N SER A 72 -7.44 24.95 16.58
CA SER A 72 -6.00 25.24 16.71
C SER A 72 -5.18 23.95 16.78
N GLY A 73 -3.85 24.00 16.65
CA GLY A 73 -2.99 22.81 16.65
C GLY A 73 -2.40 22.47 15.28
N VAL A 74 -2.23 21.18 14.99
CA VAL A 74 -1.77 20.62 13.71
C VAL A 74 -2.76 19.55 13.23
N ALA A 75 -2.74 19.17 11.94
CA ALA A 75 -3.75 18.26 11.38
C ALA A 75 -3.85 16.90 12.13
N ALA A 76 -2.71 16.38 12.62
CA ALA A 76 -2.69 15.13 13.39
C ALA A 76 -2.92 15.31 14.91
N ASP A 77 -2.99 16.54 15.42
CA ASP A 77 -3.22 16.88 16.83
C ASP A 77 -3.92 18.24 16.92
N MET A 78 -5.25 18.21 16.84
CA MET A 78 -6.12 19.37 16.76
C MET A 78 -6.77 19.66 18.11
N PHE A 79 -7.02 20.93 18.39
CA PHE A 79 -7.84 21.38 19.50
C PHE A 79 -9.06 22.09 18.94
N VAL A 80 -10.25 21.55 19.19
CA VAL A 80 -11.54 22.13 18.82
C VAL A 80 -12.20 22.65 20.09
N SER A 81 -12.41 23.96 20.20
CA SER A 81 -13.05 24.57 21.38
C SER A 81 -14.34 25.25 20.98
N GLY A 82 -15.42 25.00 21.71
CA GLY A 82 -16.72 25.59 21.43
C GLY A 82 -17.72 25.35 22.54
N THR A 83 -19.00 25.20 22.18
CA THR A 83 -20.10 24.98 23.14
C THR A 83 -20.07 23.61 23.82
N GLU A 84 -19.32 22.67 23.26
CA GLU A 84 -19.22 21.28 23.73
C GLU A 84 -17.97 21.00 24.55
N GLY A 85 -17.17 22.02 24.85
CA GLY A 85 -15.91 21.86 25.58
C GLY A 85 -14.70 22.26 24.74
N ARG A 86 -13.51 21.85 25.22
CA ARG A 86 -12.24 21.95 24.50
C ARG A 86 -11.75 20.55 24.24
N ASP A 87 -12.02 20.06 23.05
CA ASP A 87 -11.69 18.72 22.62
C ASP A 87 -10.32 18.70 21.97
N ARG A 88 -9.62 17.59 22.16
CA ARG A 88 -8.35 17.28 21.50
C ARG A 88 -8.57 16.10 20.57
N LEU A 89 -8.25 16.26 19.30
CA LEU A 89 -8.39 15.23 18.27
C LEU A 89 -7.02 14.80 17.80
N ILE A 90 -6.76 13.51 17.78
CA ILE A 90 -5.47 12.94 17.43
C ILE A 90 -5.71 11.90 16.35
N TYR A 91 -5.01 12.01 15.21
CA TYR A 91 -5.28 11.20 14.02
C TYR A 91 -6.76 11.23 13.62
N VAL A 92 -7.31 12.42 13.44
CA VAL A 92 -8.68 12.62 12.95
C VAL A 92 -8.62 13.58 11.78
N GLU A 93 -9.06 13.14 10.61
CA GLU A 93 -8.88 13.85 9.35
C GLU A 93 -10.06 14.77 9.02
N VAL A 94 -11.27 14.41 9.50
CA VAL A 94 -12.51 15.09 9.14
C VAL A 94 -13.22 15.61 10.38
N LEU A 95 -13.57 16.89 10.34
CA LEU A 95 -14.46 17.51 11.32
C LEU A 95 -15.86 17.60 10.74
N ARG A 96 -16.81 16.95 11.41
CA ARG A 96 -18.22 17.03 11.09
C ARG A 96 -18.91 18.05 11.98
N PHE A 97 -19.48 19.06 11.34
CA PHE A 97 -20.33 20.06 11.97
C PHE A 97 -21.74 19.99 11.38
N SER A 98 -22.70 20.68 12.01
CA SER A 98 -24.07 20.76 11.49
C SER A 98 -24.20 21.44 10.11
N ASP A 99 -23.18 22.20 9.68
CA ASP A 99 -23.08 22.88 8.40
C ASP A 99 -22.16 22.18 7.38
N GLY A 100 -21.68 20.98 7.69
CA GLY A 100 -20.98 20.10 6.75
C GLY A 100 -19.73 19.44 7.31
N ASP A 101 -19.04 18.72 6.42
CA ASP A 101 -17.79 18.03 6.71
C ASP A 101 -16.62 18.83 6.15
N PHE A 102 -15.61 19.00 6.99
CA PHE A 102 -14.46 19.83 6.68
C PHE A 102 -13.16 19.13 7.02
N THR A 103 -12.16 19.33 6.18
CA THR A 103 -10.77 19.16 6.61
C THR A 103 -10.29 20.46 7.23
N TRP A 104 -9.40 20.34 8.19
CA TRP A 104 -8.79 21.50 8.82
C TRP A 104 -7.31 21.54 8.53
N ALA A 105 -6.84 22.72 8.14
CA ALA A 105 -5.43 23.02 8.06
C ALA A 105 -5.13 24.29 8.89
N PRO A 106 -4.11 24.28 9.76
CA PRO A 106 -3.82 25.36 10.72
C PRO A 106 -3.72 26.76 10.11
N ASN A 107 -3.32 26.83 8.84
CA ASN A 107 -3.04 28.09 8.14
C ASN A 107 -4.11 28.49 7.12
N THR A 108 -4.89 27.54 6.61
CA THR A 108 -5.98 27.83 5.64
C THR A 108 -7.36 27.77 6.27
N GLY A 109 -7.44 27.38 7.54
CA GLY A 109 -8.70 27.13 8.24
C GLY A 109 -9.41 25.89 7.70
N LEU A 110 -10.72 25.87 7.90
CA LEU A 110 -11.59 24.80 7.43
C LEU A 110 -11.76 24.87 5.90
N LYS A 111 -11.64 23.72 5.24
CA LYS A 111 -11.98 23.52 3.84
C LYS A 111 -13.05 22.45 3.73
N ALA A 112 -14.01 22.64 2.83
CA ALA A 112 -15.02 21.62 2.57
C ALA A 112 -14.33 20.34 2.11
N TYR A 113 -14.71 19.22 2.70
CA TYR A 113 -14.14 17.93 2.34
C TYR A 113 -14.80 17.38 1.06
N THR A 114 -13.99 16.97 0.09
CA THR A 114 -14.45 16.57 -1.27
C THR A 114 -14.10 15.13 -1.68
N GLY A 115 -13.53 14.32 -0.78
CA GLY A 115 -13.33 12.87 -1.00
C GLY A 115 -14.58 12.07 -0.60
N GLY A 116 -14.92 10.98 -1.29
CA GLY A 116 -15.95 10.04 -0.79
C GLY A 116 -15.38 9.15 0.33
N ASN A 117 -16.10 8.66 1.35
CA ASN A 117 -17.44 8.96 1.87
C ASN A 117 -17.30 9.28 3.37
N PRO A 118 -17.52 10.52 3.83
CA PRO A 118 -17.98 10.78 5.18
C PRO A 118 -19.51 10.87 5.12
N VAL A 119 -20.19 10.06 5.93
CA VAL A 119 -21.64 9.83 5.82
C VAL A 119 -22.47 11.11 5.93
N GLY A 120 -22.85 11.68 4.76
CA GLY A 120 -24.07 12.45 4.47
C GLY A 120 -24.18 13.91 4.94
N GLY A 121 -24.28 14.85 3.97
CA GLY A 121 -24.94 16.15 4.23
C GLY A 121 -24.65 17.39 3.38
N GLY A 122 -24.57 17.30 2.04
CA GLY A 122 -24.98 18.35 1.07
C GLY A 122 -24.39 19.78 1.09
N GLY A 123 -23.66 20.15 0.02
CA GLY A 123 -23.49 21.55 -0.41
C GLY A 123 -22.29 21.80 -1.31
N SER A 124 -22.48 21.82 -2.63
CA SER A 124 -21.46 22.24 -3.61
C SER A 124 -21.26 23.76 -3.58
N VAL A 125 -20.00 24.21 -3.48
CA VAL A 125 -19.58 25.55 -3.92
C VAL A 125 -18.24 25.46 -4.63
N ASP A 126 -18.23 25.98 -5.86
CA ASP A 126 -17.10 26.21 -6.75
C ASP A 126 -15.97 27.00 -6.05
N GLN A 127 -14.70 26.61 -6.20
CA GLN A 127 -13.55 27.38 -5.71
C GLN A 127 -12.51 27.59 -6.83
N PRO A 128 -11.97 28.81 -6.94
CA PRO A 128 -11.11 29.23 -8.03
C PRO A 128 -9.69 28.68 -7.90
N SER A 129 -9.05 28.49 -9.06
CA SER A 129 -7.65 28.11 -9.22
C SER A 129 -6.71 29.06 -8.46
N ALA A 130 -6.12 28.57 -7.35
CA ALA A 130 -5.06 29.26 -6.63
C ALA A 130 -3.70 28.98 -7.29
N THR A 131 -2.92 30.04 -7.53
CA THR A 131 -1.49 29.93 -7.87
C THR A 131 -0.76 29.19 -6.75
N VAL A 132 -0.20 28.03 -7.08
CA VAL A 132 0.56 27.20 -6.12
C VAL A 132 1.88 27.90 -5.79
N GLU A 133 2.06 28.31 -4.53
CA GLU A 133 3.34 28.83 -4.05
C GLU A 133 4.44 27.76 -4.19
N LYS A 134 5.66 28.17 -4.53
CA LYS A 134 6.80 27.28 -4.78
C LYS A 134 7.85 27.48 -3.70
N PHE A 135 8.39 26.38 -3.17
CA PHE A 135 9.48 26.35 -2.21
C PHE A 135 10.65 25.51 -2.74
N THR A 136 11.77 25.54 -2.02
CA THR A 136 12.94 24.73 -2.35
C THR A 136 13.21 23.72 -1.23
N LEU A 137 13.23 22.44 -1.58
CA LEU A 137 13.83 21.41 -0.76
C LEU A 137 15.31 21.32 -1.09
N THR A 138 16.16 21.45 -0.08
CA THR A 138 17.61 21.28 -0.21
C THR A 138 18.10 20.19 0.73
N GLY A 139 19.30 19.71 0.49
CA GLY A 139 19.94 18.81 1.43
C GLY A 139 21.18 18.16 0.87
N SER A 140 21.75 17.24 1.65
CA SER A 140 22.95 16.51 1.30
C SER A 140 22.85 15.03 1.65
N ALA A 141 23.46 14.19 0.82
CA ALA A 141 23.73 12.77 1.09
C ALA A 141 25.22 12.60 1.43
N PHE A 142 25.57 12.06 2.59
CA PHE A 142 26.98 11.90 2.98
C PHE A 142 27.21 10.83 4.04
N ILE A 143 28.45 10.34 4.13
CA ILE A 143 28.93 9.51 5.26
C ILE A 143 29.69 10.42 6.23
N ASP A 144 29.20 10.53 7.45
CA ASP A 144 29.81 11.36 8.51
C ASP A 144 30.93 10.59 9.20
N TYR A 145 32.16 10.71 8.71
CA TYR A 145 33.31 9.97 9.26
C TYR A 145 33.86 10.61 10.54
N ASN A 146 33.69 11.92 10.69
CA ASN A 146 34.27 12.69 11.78
C ASN A 146 33.29 12.95 12.94
N GLY A 147 32.00 12.64 12.75
CA GLY A 147 30.92 12.77 13.73
C GLY A 147 30.44 14.20 13.95
N ASP A 148 30.74 15.13 13.03
CA ASP A 148 30.38 16.54 13.15
C ASP A 148 28.98 16.87 12.60
N LYS A 149 28.30 15.87 12.03
CA LYS A 149 26.95 15.95 11.46
C LYS A 149 26.83 16.93 10.29
N ALA A 150 27.93 17.27 9.64
CA ALA A 150 27.99 18.17 8.50
C ALA A 150 28.80 17.53 7.36
N VAL A 151 28.57 18.01 6.13
CA VAL A 151 29.33 17.51 4.97
C VAL A 151 30.75 18.07 5.00
N SER A 152 31.74 17.19 5.12
CA SER A 152 33.15 17.49 4.91
C SER A 152 33.65 17.08 3.52
N SER A 153 34.84 17.55 3.16
CA SER A 153 35.48 17.20 1.88
C SER A 153 35.69 15.69 1.76
N GLY A 154 35.05 15.06 0.78
CA GLY A 154 35.15 13.62 0.51
C GLY A 154 34.06 12.75 1.15
N GLU A 155 33.13 13.35 1.89
CA GLU A 155 32.03 12.63 2.54
C GLU A 155 30.77 12.54 1.66
N GLY A 156 30.65 13.44 0.69
CA GLY A 156 29.48 13.55 -0.18
C GLY A 156 29.25 12.32 -1.05
N ILE A 157 27.98 11.91 -1.15
CA ILE A 157 27.54 10.79 -1.99
C ILE A 157 26.75 11.33 -3.19
N ALA A 158 27.25 11.07 -4.39
CA ALA A 158 26.54 11.37 -5.64
C ALA A 158 25.43 10.35 -5.92
N GLY A 159 24.41 10.78 -6.65
CA GLY A 159 23.39 9.87 -7.20
C GLY A 159 22.29 9.47 -6.22
N LEU A 160 22.16 10.14 -5.06
CA LEU A 160 20.91 10.13 -4.30
C LEU A 160 19.84 10.72 -5.20
N PHE A 161 18.84 9.93 -5.57
CA PHE A 161 17.72 10.35 -6.37
C PHE A 161 16.60 10.85 -5.46
N VAL A 162 16.18 12.11 -5.66
CA VAL A 162 15.11 12.74 -4.88
C VAL A 162 14.00 13.13 -5.83
N SER A 163 12.78 12.64 -5.57
CA SER A 163 11.67 12.79 -6.50
C SER A 163 10.36 13.07 -5.79
N ARG A 164 9.49 13.81 -6.48
CA ARG A 164 8.07 13.99 -6.17
C ARG A 164 7.27 13.86 -7.47
N SER A 165 5.94 13.91 -7.39
CA SER A 165 5.11 13.96 -8.58
C SER A 165 5.49 15.14 -9.48
N GLY A 166 5.91 14.85 -10.72
CA GLY A 166 6.25 15.84 -11.74
C GLY A 166 7.62 16.54 -11.63
N ALA A 167 8.46 16.22 -10.64
CA ALA A 167 9.81 16.78 -10.53
C ALA A 167 10.79 15.85 -9.80
N SER A 168 12.06 15.86 -10.22
CA SER A 168 13.13 15.11 -9.56
C SER A 168 14.48 15.81 -9.69
N THR A 169 15.43 15.41 -8.85
CA THR A 169 16.83 15.83 -8.89
C THR A 169 17.73 14.68 -8.43
N SER A 170 19.03 14.83 -8.59
CA SER A 170 20.03 13.95 -7.97
C SER A 170 21.08 14.74 -7.20
N SER A 171 21.68 14.12 -6.17
CA SER A 171 22.83 14.69 -5.49
C SER A 171 24.06 14.75 -6.38
N ASN A 172 24.82 15.83 -6.25
CA ASN A 172 26.10 16.01 -6.93
C ASN A 172 27.25 15.26 -6.22
N ALA A 173 28.47 15.36 -6.76
CA ALA A 173 29.67 14.73 -6.19
C ALA A 173 30.00 15.12 -4.74
N ASN A 174 29.50 16.28 -4.28
CA ASN A 174 29.65 16.73 -2.89
C ASN A 174 28.43 16.35 -2.04
N GLY A 175 27.53 15.51 -2.53
CA GLY A 175 26.34 15.06 -1.80
C GLY A 175 25.14 16.01 -1.88
N GLY A 176 25.33 17.26 -2.29
CA GLY A 176 24.26 18.27 -2.26
C GLY A 176 23.23 18.10 -3.37
N TYR A 177 21.96 18.36 -3.06
CA TYR A 177 20.84 18.40 -4.01
C TYR A 177 19.90 19.59 -3.73
N SER A 178 19.10 19.96 -4.74
CA SER A 178 18.07 21.00 -4.64
C SER A 178 16.89 20.65 -5.54
N LEU A 179 15.69 20.64 -5.00
CA LEU A 179 14.45 20.30 -5.70
C LEU A 179 13.40 21.39 -5.47
N GLU A 180 12.77 21.88 -6.54
CA GLU A 180 11.60 22.76 -6.40
C GLU A 180 10.38 21.94 -5.96
N ILE A 181 9.79 22.31 -4.84
CA ILE A 181 8.60 21.69 -4.27
C ILE A 181 7.43 22.67 -4.33
N GLN A 182 6.22 22.11 -4.42
CA GLN A 182 5.00 22.90 -4.36
C GLN A 182 4.58 23.07 -2.90
N GLY A 183 3.93 24.19 -2.60
CA GLY A 183 3.29 24.41 -1.32
C GLY A 183 2.12 23.45 -1.12
N GLY A 184 1.98 22.91 0.08
CA GLY A 184 0.96 21.91 0.42
C GLY A 184 1.56 20.56 0.79
N ASP A 185 0.70 19.55 0.89
CA ASP A 185 1.14 18.19 1.22
C ASP A 185 2.01 17.63 0.10
N GLN A 186 3.19 17.16 0.44
CA GLN A 186 4.13 16.59 -0.52
C GLN A 186 4.45 15.15 -0.12
N VAL A 187 4.52 14.29 -1.13
CA VAL A 187 5.12 12.96 -1.05
C VAL A 187 6.45 13.05 -1.77
N ILE A 188 7.55 12.80 -1.06
CA ILE A 188 8.91 12.90 -1.60
C ILE A 188 9.64 11.60 -1.33
N THR A 189 10.20 11.00 -2.37
CA THR A 189 10.93 9.74 -2.30
C THR A 189 12.42 9.98 -2.52
N PHE A 190 13.21 9.46 -1.61
CA PHE A 190 14.66 9.37 -1.66
C PHE A 190 15.06 7.93 -2.01
N ALA A 191 15.91 7.74 -3.01
CA ALA A 191 16.40 6.42 -3.40
C ALA A 191 17.87 6.49 -3.82
N ASN A 192 18.57 5.36 -3.74
CA ASN A 192 20.01 5.26 -4.00
C ASN A 192 20.84 6.13 -3.03
N GLY A 193 22.04 6.56 -3.43
CA GLY A 193 22.86 7.47 -2.64
C GLY A 193 23.31 6.90 -1.28
N GLY A 194 23.45 5.58 -1.18
CA GLY A 194 23.85 4.88 0.05
C GLY A 194 22.69 4.36 0.90
N LEU A 195 21.43 4.65 0.55
CA LEU A 195 20.25 4.07 1.21
C LEU A 195 20.10 2.58 0.86
N PRO A 196 19.76 1.70 1.84
CA PRO A 196 19.51 0.28 1.59
C PRO A 196 18.18 0.01 0.86
N GLY A 197 17.28 0.99 0.82
CA GLY A 197 16.01 0.94 0.10
C GLY A 197 15.43 2.35 -0.03
N ALA A 198 14.31 2.48 -0.75
CA ALA A 198 13.66 3.78 -0.92
C ALA A 198 13.08 4.27 0.42
N VAL A 199 13.33 5.54 0.74
CA VAL A 199 12.75 6.24 1.89
C VAL A 199 11.73 7.22 1.35
N THR A 200 10.50 7.17 1.87
CA THR A 200 9.44 8.10 1.49
C THR A 200 9.12 9.00 2.67
N ILE A 201 9.05 10.30 2.41
CA ILE A 201 8.53 11.26 3.38
C ILE A 201 7.19 11.80 2.90
N THR A 202 6.32 12.06 3.86
CA THR A 202 5.09 12.83 3.65
C THR A 202 5.05 13.99 4.65
N GLY A 203 4.57 15.15 4.21
CA GLY A 203 4.46 16.30 5.08
C GLY A 203 4.01 17.55 4.35
N LEU A 204 3.44 18.47 5.11
CA LEU A 204 3.04 19.80 4.63
C LEU A 204 4.29 20.65 4.42
N MET A 205 4.56 21.00 3.16
CA MET A 205 5.66 21.90 2.79
C MET A 205 5.11 23.30 2.57
N ASN A 206 5.40 24.23 3.47
CA ASN A 206 4.95 25.63 3.41
C ASN A 206 6.11 26.64 3.53
N ALA A 207 7.34 26.15 3.48
CA ALA A 207 8.57 26.92 3.53
C ALA A 207 9.69 26.12 2.85
N ASN A 208 10.85 26.76 2.67
CA ASN A 208 12.05 26.04 2.28
C ASN A 208 12.44 25.04 3.38
N ALA A 209 12.81 23.83 2.99
CA ALA A 209 13.16 22.77 3.92
C ALA A 209 14.56 22.22 3.60
N VAL A 210 15.22 21.72 4.65
CA VAL A 210 16.50 21.01 4.56
C VAL A 210 16.28 19.57 5.01
N ILE A 211 16.65 18.61 4.17
CA ILE A 211 16.61 17.18 4.50
C ILE A 211 17.93 16.52 4.12
N ASN A 212 18.70 16.07 5.11
CA ASN A 212 19.97 15.39 4.87
C ASN A 212 19.82 13.89 5.09
N VAL A 213 20.44 13.10 4.21
CA VAL A 213 20.60 11.66 4.35
C VAL A 213 22.03 11.40 4.82
N VAL A 214 22.17 10.89 6.03
CA VAL A 214 23.46 10.69 6.69
C VAL A 214 23.67 9.20 6.93
N ASN A 215 24.85 8.70 6.56
CA ASN A 215 25.27 7.29 6.73
C ASN A 215 24.35 6.24 6.08
N GLY A 216 23.46 6.65 5.18
CA GLY A 216 22.55 5.76 4.44
C GLY A 216 21.35 5.26 5.25
N ASP A 217 21.17 5.70 6.49
CA ASP A 217 20.10 5.20 7.37
C ASP A 217 19.49 6.27 8.29
N THR A 218 20.09 7.46 8.36
CA THR A 218 19.65 8.55 9.24
C THR A 218 19.16 9.74 8.42
N LEU A 219 17.98 10.25 8.77
CA LEU A 219 17.43 11.47 8.16
C LEU A 219 17.46 12.63 9.15
N TYR A 220 18.05 13.74 8.72
CA TYR A 220 17.97 15.02 9.44
C TYR A 220 17.02 15.96 8.70
N THR A 221 16.03 16.54 9.38
CA THR A 221 15.00 17.37 8.76
C THR A 221 14.80 18.68 9.50
N SER A 222 14.62 19.78 8.76
CA SER A 222 14.24 21.08 9.32
C SER A 222 12.73 21.35 9.32
N THR A 223 11.92 20.35 8.96
CA THR A 223 10.47 20.46 8.84
C THR A 223 9.79 19.21 9.40
N SER A 224 8.53 19.36 9.81
CA SER A 224 7.71 18.24 10.26
C SER A 224 7.46 17.27 9.11
N ILE A 225 7.67 15.98 9.36
CA ILE A 225 7.50 14.91 8.37
C ILE A 225 7.05 13.61 9.03
N THR A 226 6.42 12.77 8.22
CA THR A 226 6.33 11.33 8.42
C THR A 226 7.30 10.66 7.47
N ALA A 227 8.18 9.80 7.99
CA ALA A 227 9.19 9.10 7.20
C ALA A 227 9.01 7.59 7.28
N THR A 228 8.94 6.93 6.12
CA THR A 228 8.85 5.47 5.98
C THR A 228 9.99 4.93 5.13
N GLY A 229 10.30 3.64 5.29
CA GLY A 229 11.42 2.98 4.64
C GLY A 229 12.51 2.61 5.65
N PRO A 230 13.67 2.11 5.19
CA PRO A 230 14.68 1.51 6.04
C PRO A 230 15.55 2.55 6.74
N LEU A 231 14.95 3.34 7.64
CA LEU A 231 15.63 4.33 8.48
C LEU A 231 15.88 3.75 9.89
N THR A 232 17.03 4.08 10.46
CA THR A 232 17.37 3.79 11.86
C THR A 232 17.22 5.02 12.76
N ALA A 233 17.22 6.23 12.18
CA ALA A 233 17.06 7.46 12.95
C ALA A 233 16.42 8.60 12.18
N LEU A 234 15.60 9.39 12.91
CA LEU A 234 14.95 10.61 12.44
C LEU A 234 15.27 11.78 13.38
N ARG A 235 15.87 12.84 12.84
CA ARG A 235 16.48 13.89 13.66
C ARG A 235 16.05 15.29 13.21
N GLY A 236 15.59 16.11 14.14
CA GLY A 236 15.24 17.50 13.91
C GLY A 236 16.47 18.40 13.71
N LEU A 237 16.33 19.40 12.85
CA LEU A 237 17.29 20.47 12.61
C LEU A 237 16.66 21.82 12.94
N GLY A 238 17.46 22.69 13.55
CA GLY A 238 17.05 24.05 13.87
C GLY A 238 16.56 24.18 15.31
N THR A 239 15.63 25.11 15.52
CA THR A 239 15.20 25.56 16.86
C THR A 239 13.68 25.63 17.02
N THR A 240 12.93 25.33 15.96
CA THR A 240 11.46 25.36 15.96
C THR A 240 10.96 23.95 16.22
N GLY A 241 9.94 23.82 17.07
CA GLY A 241 9.30 22.54 17.35
C GLY A 241 8.80 21.84 16.09
N LEU A 242 9.13 20.57 15.95
CA LEU A 242 8.80 19.72 14.81
C LEU A 242 7.90 18.57 15.22
N THR A 243 7.10 18.08 14.28
CA THR A 243 6.42 16.78 14.38
C THR A 243 7.17 15.76 13.55
N LEU A 244 7.71 14.74 14.21
CA LEU A 244 8.54 13.70 13.61
C LEU A 244 7.85 12.35 13.80
N THR A 245 7.40 11.77 12.71
CA THR A 245 6.72 10.47 12.71
C THR A 245 7.59 9.44 11.99
N ALA A 246 7.95 8.37 12.70
CA ALA A 246 8.64 7.23 12.14
C ALA A 246 7.65 6.14 11.67
N GLY A 247 8.15 5.25 10.83
CA GLY A 247 7.37 4.21 10.16
C GLY A 247 7.46 2.87 10.89
N GLU A 248 7.66 1.80 10.14
CA GLU A 248 7.92 0.48 10.71
C GLU A 248 9.39 0.33 11.11
N GLY A 249 9.65 -0.49 12.12
CA GLY A 249 10.99 -0.85 12.59
C GLY A 249 11.38 -0.10 13.86
N ASN A 250 12.65 -0.21 14.24
CA ASN A 250 13.16 0.42 15.45
C ASN A 250 13.87 1.71 15.08
N GLN A 251 13.31 2.85 15.45
CA GLN A 251 13.87 4.16 15.15
C GLN A 251 14.35 4.92 16.39
N VAL A 252 15.46 5.64 16.22
CA VAL A 252 15.91 6.66 17.18
C VAL A 252 15.41 8.02 16.71
N ILE A 253 14.59 8.68 17.52
CA ILE A 253 14.03 10.00 17.22
C ILE A 253 14.64 11.04 18.15
N SER A 254 15.16 12.14 17.59
CA SER A 254 15.61 13.30 18.37
C SER A 254 15.08 14.60 17.78
N GLY A 255 14.52 15.47 18.61
CA GLY A 255 13.93 16.74 18.20
C GLY A 255 14.92 17.89 18.06
N THR A 256 14.37 19.10 18.03
CA THR A 256 15.08 20.38 18.06
C THR A 256 15.22 20.88 19.51
N SER A 257 15.44 22.19 19.68
CA SER A 257 15.36 22.87 20.97
C SER A 257 13.98 23.52 21.23
N GLY A 258 13.01 23.32 20.33
CA GLY A 258 11.64 23.79 20.48
C GLY A 258 10.72 22.65 20.95
N ASP A 259 9.44 22.95 21.16
CA ASP A 259 8.47 21.96 21.62
C ASP A 259 8.14 20.95 20.50
N ASP A 260 8.73 19.76 20.54
CA ASP A 260 8.60 18.76 19.50
C ASP A 260 7.53 17.70 19.81
N VAL A 261 7.08 16.98 18.77
CA VAL A 261 6.18 15.82 18.88
C VAL A 261 6.82 14.63 18.17
N PHE A 262 7.04 13.53 18.88
CA PHE A 262 7.57 12.28 18.32
C PHE A 262 6.49 11.21 18.27
N PHE A 263 6.42 10.52 17.15
CA PHE A 263 5.61 9.30 16.98
C PHE A 263 6.55 8.17 16.57
N GLY A 264 6.68 7.15 17.42
CA GLY A 264 7.58 6.01 17.19
C GLY A 264 7.17 5.14 16.01
N GLY A 265 5.86 4.88 15.88
CA GLY A 265 5.36 3.99 14.83
C GLY A 265 5.29 2.57 15.36
N ALA A 266 5.63 1.59 14.51
CA ALA A 266 5.60 0.17 14.88
C ALA A 266 7.01 -0.33 15.14
N GLY A 267 7.29 -0.84 16.34
CA GLY A 267 8.61 -1.36 16.69
C GLY A 267 9.01 -0.96 18.10
N ILE A 268 10.31 -0.96 18.36
CA ILE A 268 10.89 -0.47 19.61
C ILE A 268 11.67 0.81 19.29
N ASP A 269 11.06 1.92 19.64
CA ASP A 269 11.53 3.26 19.33
C ASP A 269 12.17 3.94 20.54
N VAL A 270 13.15 4.79 20.23
CA VAL A 270 13.98 5.47 21.20
C VAL A 270 13.83 6.98 21.04
N ALA A 271 13.27 7.65 22.03
CA ALA A 271 13.31 9.11 22.14
C ALA A 271 14.64 9.52 22.76
N GLU A 272 15.50 10.18 21.99
CA GLU A 272 16.85 10.58 22.42
C GLU A 272 16.91 12.04 22.86
N PHE A 273 17.44 12.25 24.06
CA PHE A 273 17.64 13.55 24.69
C PHE A 273 19.12 13.75 25.04
N ALA A 274 19.65 14.96 24.77
CA ALA A 274 21.08 15.25 24.96
C ALA A 274 21.54 15.30 26.43
N GLY A 275 20.61 15.59 27.35
CA GLY A 275 20.92 15.80 28.78
C GLY A 275 20.92 14.54 29.62
N LYS A 276 21.06 14.69 30.94
CA LYS A 276 20.84 13.60 31.91
C LYS A 276 19.35 13.50 32.23
N SER A 277 18.85 12.30 32.52
CA SER A 277 17.45 12.04 32.89
C SER A 277 16.91 12.98 33.98
N THR A 278 17.75 13.31 34.98
CA THR A 278 17.42 14.23 36.10
C THR A 278 17.14 15.68 35.69
N ALA A 279 17.49 16.09 34.47
CA ALA A 279 17.21 17.42 33.93
C ALA A 279 15.79 17.54 33.35
N TYR A 280 15.06 16.42 33.23
CA TYR A 280 13.77 16.37 32.56
C TYR A 280 12.64 16.04 33.55
N LYS A 281 11.44 16.53 33.24
CA LYS A 281 10.20 16.25 33.96
C LYS A 281 9.23 15.51 33.06
N PHE A 282 8.50 14.55 33.62
CA PHE A 282 7.64 13.65 32.86
C PHE A 282 6.21 13.69 33.42
N THR A 283 5.23 13.77 32.53
CA THR A 283 3.79 13.67 32.84
C THR A 283 3.08 12.92 31.71
N GLY A 284 1.86 12.42 31.93
CA GLY A 284 1.07 11.77 30.87
C GLY A 284 0.70 10.32 31.19
N VAL A 285 0.50 9.52 30.14
CA VAL A 285 0.21 8.09 30.17
C VAL A 285 1.30 7.32 29.41
N SER A 286 1.45 6.01 29.62
CA SER A 286 2.58 5.26 29.03
C SER A 286 2.69 5.38 27.51
N ALA A 287 1.58 5.60 26.80
CA ALA A 287 1.54 5.76 25.35
C ALA A 287 1.56 7.24 24.87
N ASP A 288 1.48 8.22 25.78
CA ASP A 288 1.46 9.66 25.50
C ASP A 288 2.13 10.42 26.66
N ILE A 289 3.43 10.67 26.50
CA ILE A 289 4.32 11.21 27.53
C ILE A 289 4.67 12.64 27.17
N PHE A 290 4.46 13.57 28.10
CA PHE A 290 5.01 14.91 28.00
C PHE A 290 6.33 14.98 28.77
N VAL A 291 7.39 15.36 28.06
CA VAL A 291 8.73 15.57 28.59
C VAL A 291 9.02 17.06 28.60
N THR A 292 9.47 17.62 29.71
CA THR A 292 9.85 19.04 29.78
C THR A 292 11.28 19.15 30.29
N GLY A 293 12.15 19.81 29.52
CA GLY A 293 13.56 19.96 29.85
C GLY A 293 14.16 21.25 29.27
N GLU A 294 15.47 21.23 29.03
CA GLU A 294 16.20 22.38 28.47
C GLU A 294 15.87 22.66 26.99
N ASN A 295 15.32 21.66 26.28
CA ASN A 295 14.95 21.74 24.86
C ASN A 295 13.47 22.03 24.63
N GLY A 296 12.75 22.55 25.63
CA GLY A 296 11.31 22.80 25.53
C GLY A 296 10.46 21.70 26.15
N ARG A 297 9.20 21.65 25.73
CA ARG A 297 8.20 20.68 26.14
C ARG A 297 7.86 19.78 24.96
N ASP A 298 8.42 18.58 25.00
CA ASP A 298 8.23 17.56 23.99
C ASP A 298 7.05 16.65 24.35
N ARG A 299 6.38 16.11 23.32
CA ARG A 299 5.35 15.09 23.44
C ARG A 299 5.80 13.82 22.72
N LEU A 300 5.80 12.70 23.43
CA LEU A 300 6.22 11.39 22.92
C LEU A 300 5.02 10.47 22.85
N ILE A 301 4.74 9.95 21.67
CA ILE A 301 3.62 9.06 21.42
C ILE A 301 4.17 7.76 20.87
N TYR A 302 3.77 6.64 21.47
CA TYR A 302 4.27 5.30 21.10
C TYR A 302 5.80 5.23 21.10
N MET A 303 6.43 5.74 22.17
CA MET A 303 7.88 5.63 22.38
C MET A 303 8.13 4.72 23.57
N GLU A 304 8.92 3.67 23.39
CA GLU A 304 9.17 2.66 24.41
C GLU A 304 10.35 3.05 25.31
N ILE A 305 11.39 3.61 24.71
CA ILE A 305 12.66 3.88 25.38
C ILE A 305 12.97 5.37 25.32
N LEU A 306 13.36 5.93 26.46
CA LEU A 306 13.85 7.29 26.58
C LEU A 306 15.35 7.22 26.86
N ARG A 307 16.16 7.69 25.91
CA ARG A 307 17.62 7.70 25.97
C ARG A 307 18.13 9.04 26.44
N PHE A 308 18.99 9.01 27.47
CA PHE A 308 19.69 10.15 28.02
C PHE A 308 21.18 9.86 28.11
N SER A 309 21.98 10.91 28.36
CA SER A 309 23.43 10.77 28.57
C SER A 309 23.83 9.88 29.76
N ASP A 310 22.93 9.63 30.71
CA ASP A 310 23.11 8.75 31.87
C ASP A 310 22.50 7.34 31.70
N GLY A 311 21.92 7.05 30.53
CA GLY A 311 21.47 5.73 30.11
C GLY A 311 20.08 5.73 29.45
N ASP A 312 19.62 4.52 29.14
CA ASP A 312 18.30 4.27 28.58
C ASP A 312 17.30 3.94 29.70
N PHE A 313 16.06 4.38 29.54
CA PHE A 313 15.00 4.21 30.53
C PHE A 313 13.67 3.87 29.85
N THR A 314 12.85 3.07 30.52
CA THR A 314 11.42 2.99 30.24
C THR A 314 10.67 3.91 31.19
N TRP A 315 9.46 4.32 30.83
CA TRP A 315 8.66 5.21 31.67
C TRP A 315 7.23 4.67 31.85
N THR A 316 6.71 4.78 33.08
CA THR A 316 5.29 4.62 33.34
C THR A 316 4.79 5.71 34.27
N PRO A 317 3.50 6.12 34.20
CA PRO A 317 2.96 7.15 35.08
C PRO A 317 3.08 6.82 36.56
N THR A 318 2.97 5.53 36.89
CA THR A 318 2.95 5.04 38.28
C THR A 318 4.35 4.88 38.87
N SER A 319 5.32 4.41 38.08
CA SER A 319 6.67 4.10 38.56
C SER A 319 7.73 5.12 38.15
N GLY A 320 7.38 6.11 37.30
CA GLY A 320 8.34 7.05 36.73
C GLY A 320 9.35 6.38 35.80
N LEU A 321 10.56 6.95 35.71
CA LEU A 321 11.66 6.38 34.92
C LEU A 321 12.23 5.14 35.60
N LYS A 322 12.30 4.04 34.86
CA LYS A 322 13.01 2.81 35.24
C LYS A 322 14.17 2.61 34.29
N LYS A 323 15.39 2.42 34.82
CA LYS A 323 16.57 2.17 33.98
C LYS A 323 16.38 0.89 33.17
N TYR A 324 16.59 0.99 31.87
CA TYR A 324 16.52 -0.12 30.92
C TYR A 324 17.89 -0.77 30.79
N THR A 325 17.96 -2.09 31.02
CA THR A 325 19.23 -2.85 30.96
C THR A 325 19.39 -3.72 29.72
N GLY A 326 18.49 -3.58 28.73
CA GLY A 326 18.49 -4.41 27.51
C GLY A 326 17.96 -5.84 27.69
N THR A 327 17.66 -6.24 28.92
CA THR A 327 17.11 -7.56 29.26
C THR A 327 15.67 -7.50 29.76
N ASP A 328 15.16 -6.29 30.05
CA ASP A 328 13.75 -6.10 30.36
C ASP A 328 12.94 -6.36 29.09
N ALA A 329 11.83 -7.11 29.21
CA ALA A 329 10.88 -7.24 28.13
C ALA A 329 10.26 -5.85 27.87
N VAL A 330 10.57 -5.27 26.72
CA VAL A 330 9.90 -4.08 26.18
C VAL A 330 8.97 -4.60 25.11
N THR A 331 7.67 -4.45 25.34
CA THR A 331 6.67 -4.74 24.32
C THR A 331 6.73 -3.61 23.31
N PRO A 332 6.98 -3.89 22.02
CA PRO A 332 6.74 -2.92 20.97
C PRO A 332 5.35 -2.34 21.15
N PHE A 333 5.21 -1.02 21.08
CA PHE A 333 3.89 -0.48 20.84
C PHE A 333 3.58 -0.77 19.37
N ASP A 334 2.75 -1.78 19.15
CA ASP A 334 2.36 -2.19 17.81
C ASP A 334 0.99 -1.56 17.49
N PRO A 335 0.92 -0.58 16.57
CA PRO A 335 -0.36 -0.09 16.07
C PRO A 335 -1.06 -1.12 15.15
N THR A 336 -0.41 -2.23 14.81
CA THR A 336 -1.02 -3.33 14.05
C THR A 336 -1.74 -4.34 14.97
N PRO A 337 -2.79 -5.03 14.46
CA PRO A 337 -3.63 -5.88 15.28
C PRO A 337 -2.88 -7.07 15.87
N VAL A 338 -3.08 -7.33 17.16
CA VAL A 338 -2.74 -8.63 17.76
C VAL A 338 -3.68 -9.68 17.17
N ASP A 339 -3.13 -10.81 16.72
CA ASP A 339 -3.89 -11.92 16.16
C ASP A 339 -4.98 -12.36 17.16
N PRO A 340 -6.26 -12.43 16.77
CA PRO A 340 -7.31 -12.85 17.69
C PRO A 340 -7.04 -14.27 18.19
N VAL A 341 -7.14 -14.46 19.50
CA VAL A 341 -7.01 -15.79 20.11
C VAL A 341 -8.05 -16.71 19.50
N ASP A 342 -7.59 -17.86 19.00
CA ASP A 342 -8.42 -18.89 18.37
C ASP A 342 -9.65 -19.18 19.26
N PRO A 343 -10.88 -19.00 18.77
CA PRO A 343 -12.07 -19.20 19.58
C PRO A 343 -12.15 -20.65 20.03
N VAL A 344 -12.45 -20.85 21.31
CA VAL A 344 -12.66 -22.19 21.87
C VAL A 344 -13.83 -22.84 21.12
N ASP A 345 -13.61 -24.07 20.65
CA ASP A 345 -14.57 -24.85 19.87
C ASP A 345 -15.97 -24.81 20.52
N PRO A 346 -17.01 -24.35 19.80
CA PRO A 346 -18.36 -24.30 20.34
C PRO A 346 -18.83 -25.69 20.73
N VAL A 347 -19.49 -25.80 21.89
CA VAL A 347 -20.16 -27.04 22.27
C VAL A 347 -21.32 -27.30 21.30
N ASP A 348 -21.43 -28.52 20.79
CA ASP A 348 -22.47 -28.92 19.83
C ASP A 348 -23.87 -28.46 20.30
N PRO A 349 -24.60 -27.68 19.47
CA PRO A 349 -25.96 -27.29 19.78
C PRO A 349 -26.86 -28.52 19.91
N VAL A 350 -27.77 -28.48 20.88
CA VAL A 350 -28.82 -29.50 20.99
C VAL A 350 -29.81 -29.27 19.83
N ASP A 351 -30.16 -30.35 19.12
CA ASP A 351 -31.05 -30.33 17.96
C ASP A 351 -32.35 -29.56 18.26
N PRO A 352 -32.66 -28.49 17.50
CA PRO A 352 -33.91 -27.75 17.69
C PRO A 352 -35.11 -28.61 17.27
N VAL A 353 -36.23 -28.39 17.96
CA VAL A 353 -37.50 -29.05 17.65
C VAL A 353 -38.08 -28.43 16.37
N ASP A 354 -38.57 -29.27 15.45
CA ASP A 354 -39.12 -28.83 14.15
C ASP A 354 -40.16 -27.70 14.32
N PRO A 355 -39.93 -26.52 13.71
CA PRO A 355 -40.92 -25.46 13.71
C PRO A 355 -42.11 -25.82 12.80
N VAL A 356 -43.29 -25.34 13.19
CA VAL A 356 -44.52 -25.51 12.42
C VAL A 356 -44.49 -24.58 11.20
N ASP A 357 -44.82 -25.12 10.02
CA ASP A 357 -44.81 -24.40 8.74
C ASP A 357 -45.59 -23.06 8.81
N PRO A 358 -44.96 -21.92 8.50
CA PRO A 358 -45.66 -20.66 8.34
C PRO A 358 -46.47 -20.65 7.04
N VAL A 359 -47.63 -20.00 7.07
CA VAL A 359 -48.45 -19.75 5.88
C VAL A 359 -47.81 -18.65 5.04
N ASP A 360 -47.63 -18.94 3.75
CA ASP A 360 -47.01 -18.09 2.72
C ASP A 360 -47.58 -16.66 2.67
N PRO A 361 -46.80 -15.62 3.05
CA PRO A 361 -47.16 -14.25 2.79
C PRO A 361 -46.83 -13.92 1.33
N GLY A 362 -47.88 -13.65 0.55
CA GLY A 362 -47.80 -13.29 -0.86
C GLY A 362 -46.69 -12.26 -1.16
N ASN A 363 -45.93 -12.61 -2.19
CA ASN A 363 -44.76 -11.91 -2.69
C ASN A 363 -44.97 -10.38 -2.81
N PRO A 364 -44.26 -9.54 -2.03
CA PRO A 364 -44.29 -8.10 -2.23
C PRO A 364 -43.59 -7.73 -3.55
N PRO A 365 -44.09 -6.73 -4.30
CA PRO A 365 -43.39 -6.22 -5.47
C PRO A 365 -42.03 -5.65 -5.07
N ASN A 366 -41.00 -6.12 -5.78
CA ASN A 366 -39.63 -5.62 -5.76
C ASN A 366 -39.59 -4.07 -5.72
N PRO A 367 -39.04 -3.43 -4.68
CA PRO A 367 -38.83 -1.99 -4.67
C PRO A 367 -37.68 -1.63 -5.61
N ASP A 368 -38.07 -1.11 -6.76
CA ASP A 368 -37.40 -0.07 -7.52
C ASP A 368 -35.88 -0.21 -7.75
N ALA A 369 -35.55 -0.80 -8.89
CA ALA A 369 -34.37 -0.41 -9.66
C ALA A 369 -34.60 1.02 -10.22
N GLY A 370 -34.32 2.02 -9.38
CA GLY A 370 -34.46 3.44 -9.69
C GLY A 370 -33.12 4.15 -9.92
N THR A 371 -32.71 4.17 -11.19
CA THR A 371 -32.05 5.28 -11.92
C THR A 371 -30.93 6.11 -11.26
N GLY A 372 -29.70 5.89 -11.76
CA GLY A 372 -28.72 6.95 -12.05
C GLY A 372 -27.90 7.46 -10.87
N GLY A 373 -26.81 6.76 -10.57
CA GLY A 373 -25.82 7.16 -9.58
C GLY A 373 -24.95 5.96 -9.21
N SER A 374 -23.62 6.10 -9.31
CA SER A 374 -22.65 5.07 -8.91
C SER A 374 -22.90 4.63 -7.47
N GLY A 375 -23.48 3.43 -7.28
CA GLY A 375 -23.93 2.90 -6.00
C GLY A 375 -23.27 1.57 -5.64
N ARG A 376 -23.11 1.32 -4.34
CA ARG A 376 -22.63 0.04 -3.78
C ARG A 376 -23.81 -0.93 -3.65
N LEU A 377 -23.69 -2.15 -4.21
CA LEU A 377 -24.67 -3.22 -4.05
C LEU A 377 -24.20 -4.18 -2.95
N TYR A 378 -24.90 -4.14 -1.81
CA TYR A 378 -24.66 -5.06 -0.70
C TYR A 378 -25.38 -6.39 -0.94
N LEU A 379 -24.62 -7.46 -1.09
CA LEU A 379 -25.18 -8.80 -1.05
C LEU A 379 -25.46 -9.19 0.40
N THR A 380 -26.71 -9.55 0.71
CA THR A 380 -27.08 -10.06 2.04
C THR A 380 -26.64 -11.51 2.21
N PRO A 381 -25.95 -11.87 3.32
CA PRO A 381 -25.61 -13.26 3.62
C PRO A 381 -26.85 -14.19 3.53
N GLY A 382 -26.76 -15.24 2.72
CA GLY A 382 -27.81 -16.25 2.54
C GLY A 382 -28.64 -16.15 1.25
N SER A 383 -28.56 -15.05 0.49
CA SER A 383 -29.18 -14.98 -0.84
C SER A 383 -28.19 -15.47 -1.91
N GLN A 384 -28.55 -16.55 -2.59
CA GLN A 384 -27.66 -17.30 -3.49
C GLN A 384 -27.66 -16.78 -4.94
N ASN A 385 -28.62 -15.93 -5.32
CA ASN A 385 -28.78 -15.47 -6.70
C ASN A 385 -29.19 -13.98 -6.75
N TYR A 386 -28.40 -13.17 -7.42
CA TYR A 386 -28.67 -11.75 -7.62
C TYR A 386 -29.00 -11.44 -9.08
N GLY A 387 -30.07 -10.65 -9.28
CA GLY A 387 -30.58 -10.26 -10.59
C GLY A 387 -29.61 -9.40 -11.40
N PRO A 388 -29.93 -9.09 -12.67
CA PRO A 388 -29.01 -8.39 -13.57
C PRO A 388 -28.66 -6.99 -13.06
N VAL A 389 -27.38 -6.72 -12.86
CA VAL A 389 -26.85 -5.36 -12.61
C VAL A 389 -27.00 -4.54 -13.91
N PRO A 390 -27.76 -3.43 -13.93
CA PRO A 390 -28.00 -2.64 -15.14
C PRO A 390 -26.73 -1.96 -15.67
N GLY A 391 -26.58 -1.90 -17.00
CA GLY A 391 -25.48 -1.19 -17.65
C GLY A 391 -25.65 0.33 -17.57
N GLY A 392 -24.72 1.04 -16.94
CA GLY A 392 -24.69 2.51 -16.93
C GLY A 392 -23.70 3.11 -15.94
N ASP A 393 -23.62 2.59 -14.73
CA ASP A 393 -22.79 3.15 -13.64
C ASP A 393 -21.82 2.10 -13.06
N GLN A 394 -20.63 2.53 -12.62
CA GLN A 394 -19.74 1.65 -11.83
C GLN A 394 -20.45 1.22 -10.55
N THR A 395 -20.78 -0.06 -10.47
CA THR A 395 -21.40 -0.67 -9.29
C THR A 395 -20.35 -1.45 -8.52
N GLU A 396 -20.19 -1.14 -7.23
CA GLU A 396 -19.31 -1.92 -6.35
C GLU A 396 -20.08 -3.12 -5.78
N LEU A 397 -19.55 -4.32 -5.97
CA LEU A 397 -20.17 -5.60 -5.61
C LEU A 397 -19.43 -6.19 -4.41
N LEU A 398 -20.09 -6.25 -3.25
CA LEU A 398 -19.52 -6.78 -2.00
C LEU A 398 -20.00 -8.20 -1.74
N GLY A 399 -19.09 -9.12 -1.41
CA GLY A 399 -19.41 -10.54 -1.23
C GLY A 399 -19.37 -10.97 0.23
N SER A 400 -19.70 -12.24 0.48
CA SER A 400 -19.62 -12.86 1.80
C SER A 400 -18.66 -14.05 1.81
N ASN A 401 -18.66 -14.84 2.89
CA ASN A 401 -17.88 -16.09 2.97
C ASN A 401 -18.69 -17.31 2.51
N GLN A 402 -19.84 -17.11 1.89
CA GLN A 402 -20.68 -18.15 1.31
C GLN A 402 -20.56 -18.10 -0.23
N ALA A 403 -20.95 -19.16 -0.92
CA ALA A 403 -21.01 -19.12 -2.38
C ALA A 403 -22.18 -18.24 -2.84
N GLU A 404 -21.89 -17.22 -3.63
CA GLU A 404 -22.86 -16.31 -4.23
C GLU A 404 -22.81 -16.32 -5.75
N LYS A 405 -23.96 -16.13 -6.40
CA LYS A 405 -24.07 -15.96 -7.84
C LYS A 405 -24.64 -14.60 -8.20
N VAL A 406 -23.86 -13.79 -8.92
CA VAL A 406 -24.31 -12.50 -9.48
C VAL A 406 -24.49 -12.57 -10.98
N THR A 407 -25.55 -11.95 -11.48
CA THR A 407 -25.75 -11.78 -12.93
C THR A 407 -25.46 -10.34 -13.32
N LEU A 408 -24.58 -10.17 -14.31
CA LEU A 408 -24.13 -8.91 -14.85
C LEU A 408 -24.72 -8.75 -16.26
N ALA A 409 -25.33 -7.60 -16.54
CA ALA A 409 -25.74 -7.29 -17.91
C ALA A 409 -24.52 -7.27 -18.86
N ALA A 410 -24.74 -7.47 -20.16
CA ALA A 410 -23.71 -7.22 -21.15
C ALA A 410 -23.25 -5.75 -21.06
N ASP A 411 -21.95 -5.52 -21.25
CA ASP A 411 -21.36 -4.17 -21.28
C ASP A 411 -21.61 -3.35 -19.99
N VAL A 412 -21.56 -3.99 -18.83
CA VAL A 412 -21.66 -3.31 -17.52
C VAL A 412 -20.30 -2.86 -17.00
N ASN A 413 -20.29 -1.75 -16.26
CA ASN A 413 -19.16 -1.32 -15.45
C ASN A 413 -19.35 -1.83 -14.02
N ALA A 414 -18.49 -2.75 -13.56
CA ALA A 414 -18.61 -3.33 -12.23
C ALA A 414 -17.24 -3.43 -11.55
N VAL A 415 -17.20 -3.22 -10.25
CA VAL A 415 -15.99 -3.40 -9.42
C VAL A 415 -16.35 -4.36 -8.30
N PHE A 416 -15.68 -5.49 -8.24
CA PHE A 416 -15.82 -6.41 -7.11
C PHE A 416 -14.96 -5.94 -5.95
N ASP A 417 -15.45 -6.13 -4.72
CA ASP A 417 -14.65 -5.96 -3.50
C ASP A 417 -13.85 -7.24 -3.20
N PRO A 418 -12.67 -7.18 -2.53
CA PRO A 418 -11.89 -8.36 -2.18
C PRO A 418 -12.61 -9.38 -1.29
N SER A 419 -13.75 -9.03 -0.69
CA SER A 419 -14.64 -9.97 -0.01
C SER A 419 -15.30 -10.99 -0.95
N TRP A 420 -15.42 -10.69 -2.25
CA TRP A 420 -16.18 -11.50 -3.22
C TRP A 420 -15.52 -12.82 -3.62
N VAL A 421 -14.26 -13.01 -3.31
CA VAL A 421 -13.46 -14.15 -3.78
C VAL A 421 -13.31 -15.23 -2.70
N ARG A 422 -14.04 -15.11 -1.59
CA ARG A 422 -13.85 -15.92 -0.38
C ARG A 422 -14.85 -17.07 -0.24
N GLY A 423 -15.75 -17.29 -1.21
CA GLY A 423 -16.88 -18.22 -1.10
C GLY A 423 -17.05 -19.25 -2.23
N ASN A 424 -16.13 -19.37 -3.20
CA ASN A 424 -16.34 -20.08 -4.48
C ASN A 424 -17.47 -19.47 -5.33
N ASP A 425 -17.44 -18.15 -5.43
CA ASP A 425 -18.49 -17.34 -6.04
C ASP A 425 -18.57 -17.49 -7.56
N THR A 426 -19.71 -17.12 -8.14
CA THR A 426 -19.98 -17.19 -9.58
C THR A 426 -20.41 -15.83 -10.11
N ALA A 427 -19.66 -15.27 -11.06
CA ALA A 427 -20.06 -14.10 -11.83
C ALA A 427 -20.57 -14.53 -13.22
N VAL A 428 -21.85 -14.29 -13.50
CA VAL A 428 -22.46 -14.52 -14.81
C VAL A 428 -22.49 -13.24 -15.61
N VAL A 429 -21.68 -13.15 -16.67
CA VAL A 429 -21.68 -12.04 -17.62
C VAL A 429 -22.59 -12.41 -18.78
N LEU A 430 -23.68 -11.66 -18.98
CA LEU A 430 -24.67 -11.88 -20.05
C LEU A 430 -24.16 -11.49 -21.46
N GLY A 431 -22.90 -11.75 -21.77
CA GLY A 431 -22.27 -11.55 -23.08
C GLY A 431 -21.46 -12.77 -23.53
N ASN A 432 -21.04 -12.80 -24.80
CA ASN A 432 -20.15 -13.85 -25.32
C ASN A 432 -18.70 -13.51 -24.98
N PHE A 433 -17.90 -14.47 -24.49
CA PHE A 433 -16.52 -14.24 -24.06
C PHE A 433 -15.62 -13.61 -25.16
N GLY A 434 -15.90 -13.87 -26.44
CA GLY A 434 -15.12 -13.33 -27.56
C GLY A 434 -15.26 -11.82 -27.77
N ASN A 435 -16.21 -11.17 -27.09
CA ASN A 435 -16.39 -9.72 -27.11
C ASN A 435 -15.63 -9.02 -25.97
N TYR A 436 -14.89 -9.77 -25.17
CA TYR A 436 -14.17 -9.27 -24.00
C TYR A 436 -12.68 -9.58 -24.11
N ASN A 437 -11.87 -8.65 -23.60
CA ASN A 437 -10.48 -8.88 -23.29
C ASN A 437 -10.27 -8.88 -21.77
N ILE A 438 -9.17 -9.46 -21.32
CA ILE A 438 -8.79 -9.56 -19.92
C ILE A 438 -7.33 -9.14 -19.75
N LEU A 439 -7.04 -8.43 -18.67
CA LEU A 439 -5.69 -8.06 -18.26
C LEU A 439 -5.54 -8.22 -16.76
N SER A 440 -4.32 -8.45 -16.31
CA SER A 440 -3.91 -8.52 -14.91
C SER A 440 -3.19 -7.24 -14.50
N THR A 441 -3.32 -6.85 -13.25
CA THR A 441 -2.54 -5.81 -12.59
C THR A 441 -2.18 -6.28 -11.19
N VAL A 442 -1.24 -5.60 -10.52
CA VAL A 442 -0.96 -5.82 -9.10
C VAL A 442 -2.19 -5.65 -8.20
N ALA A 443 -3.24 -4.97 -8.68
CA ALA A 443 -4.48 -4.75 -7.96
C ALA A 443 -5.59 -5.77 -8.31
N GLY A 444 -5.32 -6.79 -9.15
CA GLY A 444 -6.30 -7.77 -9.63
C GLY A 444 -6.48 -7.75 -11.15
N ILE A 445 -7.55 -8.38 -11.65
CA ILE A 445 -7.86 -8.47 -13.08
C ILE A 445 -8.89 -7.42 -13.53
N THR A 446 -8.84 -7.07 -14.81
CA THR A 446 -9.86 -6.24 -15.46
C THR A 446 -10.31 -6.91 -16.76
N ILE A 447 -11.62 -7.10 -16.91
CA ILE A 447 -12.27 -7.62 -18.11
C ILE A 447 -12.91 -6.45 -18.84
N ASN A 448 -12.42 -6.10 -20.04
CA ASN A 448 -12.99 -5.01 -20.83
C ASN A 448 -13.81 -5.55 -21.98
N SER A 449 -15.01 -5.02 -22.14
CA SER A 449 -15.81 -5.23 -23.33
C SER A 449 -15.26 -4.42 -24.52
N SER A 450 -15.44 -4.95 -25.72
CA SER A 450 -15.30 -4.23 -27.00
C SER A 450 -16.08 -2.91 -27.08
N ASN A 451 -17.14 -2.73 -26.28
CA ASN A 451 -17.94 -1.51 -26.21
C ASN A 451 -17.45 -0.50 -25.15
N GLY A 452 -16.31 -0.76 -24.50
CA GLY A 452 -15.65 0.17 -23.57
C GLY A 452 -16.09 0.06 -22.11
N ALA A 453 -16.92 -0.92 -21.76
CA ALA A 453 -17.26 -1.24 -20.38
C ALA A 453 -16.19 -2.11 -19.71
N SER A 454 -16.02 -1.99 -18.39
CA SER A 454 -15.00 -2.74 -17.63
C SER A 454 -15.56 -3.39 -16.37
N ILE A 455 -15.23 -4.66 -16.18
CA ILE A 455 -15.47 -5.41 -14.94
C ILE A 455 -14.12 -5.60 -14.24
N ARG A 456 -13.95 -5.08 -13.04
CA ARG A 456 -12.72 -5.18 -12.25
C ARG A 456 -12.90 -6.16 -11.10
N ILE A 457 -12.03 -7.15 -10.99
CA ILE A 457 -11.99 -8.10 -9.89
C ILE A 457 -10.65 -7.91 -9.18
N PRO A 458 -10.63 -7.59 -7.88
CA PRO A 458 -9.42 -7.29 -7.14
C PRO A 458 -8.58 -8.56 -6.92
N ALA A 459 -7.32 -8.38 -6.53
CA ALA A 459 -6.45 -9.51 -6.23
C ALA A 459 -7.00 -10.36 -5.09
N PHE A 460 -6.83 -11.67 -5.19
CA PHE A 460 -7.34 -12.66 -4.25
C PHE A 460 -6.30 -13.75 -3.97
N GLY A 461 -6.34 -14.34 -2.78
CA GLY A 461 -5.45 -15.42 -2.37
C GLY A 461 -5.89 -16.79 -2.90
N ASN A 462 -5.14 -17.84 -2.57
CA ASN A 462 -5.32 -19.19 -3.11
C ASN A 462 -6.58 -19.95 -2.61
N ASP A 463 -7.43 -19.30 -1.81
CA ASP A 463 -8.43 -20.00 -0.97
C ASP A 463 -9.87 -20.00 -1.52
N GLY A 464 -10.10 -19.75 -2.81
CA GLY A 464 -11.44 -19.86 -3.39
C GLY A 464 -11.46 -19.64 -4.90
N GLY A 465 -12.02 -20.58 -5.66
CA GLY A 465 -12.11 -20.51 -7.12
C GLY A 465 -13.30 -19.66 -7.55
N LEU A 466 -13.06 -18.51 -8.21
CA LEU A 466 -14.11 -17.70 -8.81
C LEU A 466 -14.54 -18.29 -10.16
N GLN A 467 -15.82 -18.56 -10.37
CA GLN A 467 -16.34 -18.96 -11.67
C GLN A 467 -16.81 -17.76 -12.49
N LEU A 468 -16.25 -17.61 -13.69
CA LEU A 468 -16.68 -16.63 -14.69
C LEU A 468 -17.51 -17.34 -15.76
N VAL A 469 -18.81 -17.04 -15.82
CA VAL A 469 -19.75 -17.65 -16.76
C VAL A 469 -20.14 -16.62 -17.80
N PHE A 470 -19.83 -16.90 -19.07
CA PHE A 470 -20.29 -16.17 -20.24
C PHE A 470 -21.39 -16.97 -20.95
N ASN A 471 -22.14 -16.32 -21.85
CA ASN A 471 -23.21 -16.99 -22.61
C ASN A 471 -22.72 -18.23 -23.40
N ASN A 472 -21.45 -18.26 -23.80
CA ASN A 472 -20.85 -19.28 -24.65
C ASN A 472 -19.69 -20.05 -23.99
N GLY A 473 -19.43 -19.88 -22.70
CA GLY A 473 -18.38 -20.63 -22.01
C GLY A 473 -18.25 -20.29 -20.52
N THR A 474 -17.71 -21.22 -19.75
CA THR A 474 -17.41 -21.06 -18.31
C THR A 474 -15.91 -21.21 -18.10
N PHE A 475 -15.36 -20.36 -17.24
CA PHE A 475 -13.96 -20.35 -16.87
C PHE A 475 -13.83 -20.29 -15.35
N GLU A 476 -12.86 -21.01 -14.80
CA GLU A 476 -12.42 -20.84 -13.41
C GLU A 476 -11.26 -19.86 -13.40
N LEU A 477 -11.37 -18.80 -12.60
CA LEU A 477 -10.30 -17.86 -12.38
C LEU A 477 -9.51 -18.29 -11.14
N GLY A 478 -8.21 -18.51 -11.32
CA GLY A 478 -7.28 -18.87 -10.26
C GLY A 478 -6.04 -18.00 -10.26
N THR A 479 -5.27 -18.09 -9.18
CA THR A 479 -3.88 -17.63 -9.09
C THR A 479 -2.95 -18.72 -9.61
N ASN A 480 -1.81 -18.32 -10.16
CA ASN A 480 -0.71 -19.22 -10.47
C ASN A 480 0.13 -19.49 -9.22
N ASP A 481 0.97 -20.52 -9.28
CA ASP A 481 1.85 -20.94 -8.16
C ASP A 481 2.88 -19.86 -7.77
N ASP A 482 3.07 -18.85 -8.61
CA ASP A 482 3.92 -17.67 -8.36
C ASP A 482 3.29 -16.63 -7.43
N GLY A 483 2.00 -16.78 -7.08
CA GLY A 483 1.24 -15.84 -6.24
C GLY A 483 1.03 -14.44 -6.83
N ASN A 484 1.53 -14.18 -8.04
CA ASN A 484 1.61 -12.85 -8.65
C ASN A 484 0.97 -12.76 -10.04
N SER A 485 0.54 -13.89 -10.62
CA SER A 485 -0.19 -13.93 -11.88
C SER A 485 -1.51 -14.72 -11.77
N PHE A 486 -2.43 -14.45 -12.70
CA PHE A 486 -3.77 -15.05 -12.73
C PHE A 486 -3.93 -15.94 -13.96
N GLN A 487 -4.79 -16.95 -13.86
CA GLN A 487 -5.10 -17.88 -14.94
C GLN A 487 -6.61 -18.10 -15.09
N LEU A 488 -7.08 -18.33 -16.32
CA LEU A 488 -8.41 -18.84 -16.65
C LEU A 488 -8.31 -20.31 -17.06
N THR A 489 -9.00 -21.18 -16.34
CA THR A 489 -9.13 -22.60 -16.69
C THR A 489 -10.48 -22.84 -17.34
N GLY A 490 -10.50 -23.23 -18.61
CA GLY A 490 -11.72 -23.55 -19.34
C GLY A 490 -11.67 -24.90 -20.04
N THR A 491 -12.72 -25.25 -20.77
CA THR A 491 -12.83 -26.54 -21.49
C THR A 491 -11.77 -26.77 -22.58
N GLY A 492 -11.02 -25.74 -22.98
CA GLY A 492 -9.91 -25.84 -23.94
C GLY A 492 -8.51 -25.69 -23.34
N GLY A 493 -8.37 -25.69 -22.01
CA GLY A 493 -7.08 -25.59 -21.31
C GLY A 493 -6.95 -24.35 -20.41
N VAL A 494 -5.74 -24.14 -19.90
CA VAL A 494 -5.36 -23.02 -19.03
C VAL A 494 -4.87 -21.85 -19.89
N GLN A 495 -5.34 -20.64 -19.61
CA GLN A 495 -4.90 -19.37 -20.20
C GLN A 495 -4.34 -18.47 -19.09
N GLU A 496 -3.04 -18.16 -19.11
CA GLU A 496 -2.45 -17.16 -18.22
C GLU A 496 -2.83 -15.73 -18.63
N ILE A 497 -3.02 -14.85 -17.65
CA ILE A 497 -3.44 -13.45 -17.82
C ILE A 497 -2.28 -12.53 -17.44
N PHE A 498 -1.86 -11.69 -18.39
CA PHE A 498 -0.74 -10.75 -18.23
C PHE A 498 -1.17 -9.28 -18.09
N GLY A 499 -0.19 -8.40 -17.86
CA GLY A 499 -0.33 -6.94 -17.75
C GLY A 499 -0.95 -6.22 -18.96
N THR A 500 -1.15 -6.91 -20.07
CA THR A 500 -1.70 -6.39 -21.33
C THR A 500 -2.98 -7.12 -21.71
N ALA A 501 -3.98 -6.36 -22.19
CA ALA A 501 -5.29 -6.87 -22.59
C ALA A 501 -5.20 -7.98 -23.65
N SER A 502 -5.70 -9.17 -23.31
CA SER A 502 -5.73 -10.38 -24.13
C SER A 502 -7.16 -10.87 -24.33
N ALA A 503 -7.52 -11.44 -25.48
CA ALA A 503 -8.88 -11.97 -25.69
C ALA A 503 -9.19 -13.14 -24.75
N ILE A 504 -10.43 -13.24 -24.25
CA ILE A 504 -10.88 -14.40 -23.46
C ILE A 504 -11.25 -15.54 -24.41
N GLY A 505 -10.69 -16.75 -24.24
CA GLY A 505 -10.96 -17.86 -25.14
C GLY A 505 -10.74 -19.24 -24.54
N GLY A 506 -11.77 -20.09 -24.60
CA GLY A 506 -11.62 -21.53 -24.37
C GLY A 506 -10.74 -22.10 -25.46
N GLY A 507 -9.59 -22.67 -25.08
CA GLY A 507 -8.50 -23.01 -25.99
C GLY A 507 -8.93 -23.63 -27.32
N THR A 508 -8.51 -22.96 -28.40
CA THR A 508 -7.87 -23.54 -29.60
C THR A 508 -7.35 -22.40 -30.48
N GLY A 509 -6.03 -22.14 -30.43
CA GLY A 509 -5.27 -21.31 -31.40
C GLY A 509 -5.24 -19.80 -31.08
N GLY A 510 -4.10 -19.10 -30.97
CA GLY A 510 -2.81 -19.31 -31.62
C GLY A 510 -1.79 -20.10 -30.81
N SER A 511 -1.77 -21.39 -31.08
CA SER A 511 -0.55 -22.15 -31.12
C SER A 511 0.35 -21.54 -32.21
N SER A 512 1.53 -21.06 -31.84
CA SER A 512 2.73 -21.28 -32.67
C SER A 512 3.51 -22.50 -32.17
N GLY A 513 2.82 -23.49 -31.59
CA GLY A 513 3.26 -24.88 -31.58
C GLY A 513 2.85 -25.56 -32.89
N SER A 514 3.70 -25.47 -33.92
CA SER A 514 3.70 -26.46 -34.98
C SER A 514 4.45 -27.69 -34.49
N GLY A 515 3.74 -28.62 -33.86
CA GLY A 515 4.21 -29.99 -33.70
C GLY A 515 4.17 -30.71 -35.05
N GLY A 516 5.25 -30.59 -35.83
CA GLY A 516 5.40 -31.28 -37.11
C GLY A 516 6.45 -30.64 -38.02
N THR A 517 7.71 -31.09 -37.87
CA THR A 517 8.85 -30.86 -38.80
C THR A 517 9.27 -29.40 -39.04
N GLY A 518 10.03 -28.81 -38.12
CA GLY A 518 11.13 -27.88 -38.48
C GLY A 518 10.90 -26.35 -38.51
N GLY A 519 10.11 -25.75 -37.62
CA GLY A 519 10.06 -24.27 -37.50
C GLY A 519 9.67 -23.78 -36.10
N GLY A 520 10.53 -22.99 -35.45
CA GLY A 520 10.41 -22.53 -34.07
C GLY A 520 9.57 -21.25 -33.85
N SER A 521 9.31 -20.92 -32.57
CA SER A 521 8.61 -19.70 -32.10
C SER A 521 9.58 -18.52 -31.98
N SER A 522 9.27 -17.37 -32.60
CA SER A 522 10.17 -16.20 -32.56
C SER A 522 10.23 -15.53 -31.18
N LEU A 523 11.44 -15.12 -30.78
CA LEU A 523 11.75 -14.34 -29.57
C LEU A 523 11.83 -12.83 -29.83
N ASP A 524 11.65 -12.39 -31.09
CA ASP A 524 11.75 -10.99 -31.53
C ASP A 524 10.53 -10.16 -31.08
N VAL A 525 10.28 -10.21 -29.78
CA VAL A 525 9.13 -9.68 -29.08
C VAL A 525 9.59 -9.00 -27.78
N GLY A 526 8.73 -8.18 -27.20
CA GLY A 526 9.11 -7.27 -26.11
C GLY A 526 9.68 -5.93 -26.58
N THR A 527 10.08 -5.08 -25.63
CA THR A 527 10.70 -3.76 -25.92
C THR A 527 11.93 -3.54 -25.04
N ALA A 528 12.82 -2.62 -25.38
CA ALA A 528 14.02 -2.32 -24.58
C ALA A 528 13.72 -1.96 -23.09
N SER A 529 12.48 -1.58 -22.76
CA SER A 529 12.06 -1.20 -21.40
C SER A 529 11.20 -2.25 -20.69
N VAL A 530 10.59 -3.19 -21.42
CA VAL A 530 9.64 -4.18 -20.86
C VAL A 530 9.94 -5.56 -21.44
N ALA A 531 10.24 -6.51 -20.55
CA ALA A 531 10.46 -7.91 -20.92
C ALA A 531 9.13 -8.66 -21.08
N GLN A 532 9.05 -9.57 -22.04
CA GLN A 532 7.90 -10.46 -22.25
C GLN A 532 8.23 -11.88 -21.75
N SER A 533 7.35 -12.47 -20.95
CA SER A 533 7.53 -13.84 -20.47
C SER A 533 7.05 -14.85 -21.52
N ILE A 534 7.83 -15.91 -21.74
CA ILE A 534 7.58 -16.98 -22.71
C ILE A 534 7.79 -18.32 -22.02
N SER A 535 6.85 -19.25 -22.15
CA SER A 535 6.99 -20.59 -21.58
C SER A 535 7.65 -21.56 -22.55
N ALA A 536 8.60 -22.36 -22.06
CA ALA A 536 9.12 -23.54 -22.73
C ALA A 536 8.37 -24.84 -22.33
N SER A 537 7.26 -24.74 -21.57
CA SER A 537 6.48 -25.90 -21.16
C SER A 537 5.76 -26.54 -22.35
N GLY A 538 6.16 -27.75 -22.76
CA GLY A 538 5.48 -28.46 -23.86
C GLY A 538 6.21 -29.62 -24.53
N GLY A 539 7.38 -30.03 -24.03
CA GLY A 539 8.31 -30.95 -24.75
C GLY A 539 9.44 -30.16 -25.39
N ASN A 540 10.19 -30.73 -26.34
CA ASN A 540 11.32 -30.05 -27.01
C ASN A 540 10.85 -28.84 -27.85
N VAL A 541 10.93 -27.64 -27.29
CA VAL A 541 10.56 -26.37 -27.92
C VAL A 541 11.76 -25.75 -28.63
N THR A 542 11.57 -25.33 -29.89
CA THR A 542 12.55 -24.51 -30.60
C THR A 542 12.07 -23.07 -30.67
N PHE A 543 12.90 -22.15 -30.19
CA PHE A 543 12.74 -20.71 -30.34
C PHE A 543 13.65 -20.18 -31.45
N THR A 544 13.28 -19.07 -32.10
CA THR A 544 14.10 -18.41 -33.12
C THR A 544 14.32 -16.94 -32.74
N ASP A 545 15.53 -16.43 -32.91
CA ASP A 545 15.89 -15.03 -32.61
C ASP A 545 16.60 -14.45 -33.83
N ASP A 546 16.18 -13.27 -34.30
CA ASP A 546 16.92 -12.46 -35.27
C ASP A 546 17.69 -11.40 -34.51
N ALA A 547 19.02 -11.54 -34.45
CA ALA A 547 19.87 -10.64 -33.69
C ALA A 547 19.83 -9.17 -34.16
N THR A 548 19.23 -8.90 -35.33
CA THR A 548 18.99 -7.55 -35.86
C THR A 548 17.63 -6.96 -35.47
N ALA A 549 16.76 -7.76 -34.85
CA ALA A 549 15.52 -7.34 -34.23
C ALA A 549 15.70 -7.16 -32.71
N THR A 550 14.82 -6.38 -32.08
CA THR A 550 14.89 -6.14 -30.64
C THR A 550 14.14 -7.24 -29.90
N THR A 551 14.85 -7.91 -29.01
CA THR A 551 14.33 -8.96 -28.13
C THR A 551 14.47 -8.52 -26.68
N ASN A 552 13.39 -8.60 -25.90
CA ASN A 552 13.47 -8.51 -24.45
C ASN A 552 12.50 -9.51 -23.84
N VAL A 553 13.00 -10.68 -23.45
CA VAL A 553 12.18 -11.81 -23.04
C VAL A 553 12.71 -12.52 -21.80
N ARG A 554 11.81 -13.11 -21.01
CA ARG A 554 12.13 -14.08 -19.94
C ARG A 554 11.52 -15.42 -20.33
N ILE A 555 12.35 -16.45 -20.47
CA ILE A 555 11.90 -17.80 -20.81
C ILE A 555 11.83 -18.63 -19.53
N ILE A 556 10.64 -19.17 -19.24
CA ILE A 556 10.35 -19.95 -18.04
C ILE A 556 10.25 -21.43 -18.40
N GLY A 557 10.83 -22.29 -17.55
CA GLY A 557 10.68 -23.74 -17.65
C GLY A 557 11.52 -24.40 -18.76
N MET A 558 12.66 -23.82 -19.14
CA MET A 558 13.56 -24.47 -20.11
C MET A 558 14.11 -25.79 -19.58
N SER A 559 14.10 -26.80 -20.44
CA SER A 559 14.48 -28.17 -20.13
C SER A 559 15.34 -28.80 -21.22
N ALA A 560 15.91 -29.98 -20.94
CA ALA A 560 16.76 -30.68 -21.88
C ALA A 560 15.99 -31.05 -23.17
N GLY A 561 16.41 -30.48 -24.30
CA GLY A 561 15.76 -30.66 -25.59
C GLY A 561 15.18 -29.37 -26.17
N ASP A 562 15.06 -28.33 -25.36
CA ASP A 562 14.66 -26.99 -25.80
C ASP A 562 15.85 -26.24 -26.40
N THR A 563 15.64 -25.39 -27.40
CA THR A 563 16.74 -24.69 -28.09
C THR A 563 16.31 -23.34 -28.62
N ILE A 564 17.17 -22.34 -28.46
CA ILE A 564 17.08 -21.04 -29.12
C ILE A 564 17.98 -21.06 -30.36
N VAL A 565 17.44 -20.75 -31.52
CA VAL A 565 18.17 -20.66 -32.79
C VAL A 565 18.32 -19.18 -33.15
N VAL A 566 19.53 -18.66 -33.00
CA VAL A 566 19.86 -17.26 -33.33
C VAL A 566 20.33 -17.17 -34.78
N THR A 567 19.83 -16.17 -35.49
CA THR A 567 20.25 -15.80 -36.85
C THR A 567 20.92 -14.42 -36.86
N ASN A 568 21.74 -14.16 -37.88
CA ASN A 568 22.40 -12.87 -38.11
C ASN A 568 23.42 -12.42 -37.03
N ALA A 569 23.87 -13.33 -36.17
CA ALA A 569 24.97 -13.13 -35.22
C ALA A 569 25.72 -14.45 -34.98
N VAL A 570 26.87 -14.39 -34.31
CA VAL A 570 27.61 -15.58 -33.87
C VAL A 570 27.70 -15.65 -32.35
N ALA A 571 27.97 -16.84 -31.81
CA ALA A 571 28.03 -17.09 -30.36
C ALA A 571 29.00 -16.17 -29.59
N SER A 572 30.07 -15.68 -30.24
CA SER A 572 31.04 -14.77 -29.62
C SER A 572 30.53 -13.34 -29.45
N ASP A 573 29.42 -12.98 -30.09
CA ASP A 573 28.84 -11.64 -30.02
C ASP A 573 27.98 -11.45 -28.76
N TYR A 574 27.44 -12.56 -28.23
CA TYR A 574 26.58 -12.56 -27.06
C TYR A 574 27.38 -12.66 -25.75
N ASN A 575 26.93 -11.90 -24.76
CA ASN A 575 27.42 -11.96 -23.39
C ASN A 575 26.52 -12.87 -22.55
N PHE A 576 27.15 -13.71 -21.74
CA PHE A 576 26.50 -14.65 -20.84
C PHE A 576 26.90 -14.30 -19.40
N GLN A 577 25.93 -14.17 -18.51
CA GLN A 577 26.17 -13.84 -17.11
C GLN A 577 25.05 -14.37 -16.21
N ARG A 578 25.35 -14.59 -14.93
CA ARG A 578 24.31 -14.78 -13.91
C ARG A 578 23.60 -13.44 -13.65
N ASP A 579 22.32 -13.48 -13.28
CA ASP A 579 21.71 -12.31 -12.66
C ASP A 579 22.38 -12.07 -11.28
N PHE A 580 22.60 -10.80 -10.96
CA PHE A 580 23.17 -10.39 -9.68
C PHE A 580 22.14 -10.41 -8.55
N ARG A 581 20.85 -10.32 -8.88
CA ARG A 581 19.72 -10.43 -7.95
C ARG A 581 19.31 -11.86 -7.72
N ASP A 582 19.43 -12.69 -8.75
CA ASP A 582 19.16 -14.12 -8.69
C ASP A 582 20.23 -14.95 -9.42
N SER A 583 21.10 -15.59 -8.65
CA SER A 583 22.20 -16.37 -9.22
C SER A 583 21.77 -17.64 -9.98
N SER A 584 20.49 -18.01 -9.91
CA SER A 584 19.91 -19.14 -10.64
C SER A 584 19.45 -18.77 -12.06
N ASP A 585 19.34 -17.47 -12.37
CA ASP A 585 18.97 -16.98 -13.70
C ASP A 585 20.20 -16.81 -14.61
N LEU A 586 20.06 -17.21 -15.89
CA LEU A 586 21.03 -16.88 -16.94
C LEU A 586 20.54 -15.66 -17.74
N ILE A 587 21.35 -14.60 -17.78
CA ILE A 587 21.14 -13.46 -18.65
C ILE A 587 22.03 -13.56 -19.88
N ILE A 588 21.41 -13.44 -21.04
CA ILE A 588 22.03 -13.47 -22.36
C ILE A 588 21.77 -12.12 -23.02
N THR A 589 22.82 -11.40 -23.40
CA THR A 589 22.68 -10.05 -23.97
C THR A 589 23.54 -9.83 -25.21
N TYR A 590 22.99 -9.09 -26.17
CA TYR A 590 23.69 -8.62 -27.35
C TYR A 590 23.10 -7.28 -27.81
N THR A 591 23.87 -6.47 -28.51
CA THR A 591 23.39 -5.26 -29.18
C THR A 591 24.01 -5.22 -30.55
N ASP A 592 23.19 -5.28 -31.60
CA ASP A 592 23.68 -5.22 -32.97
C ASP A 592 24.23 -3.81 -33.26
N PRO A 593 25.52 -3.67 -33.57
CA PRO A 593 26.13 -2.37 -33.82
C PRO A 593 25.60 -1.69 -35.09
N THR A 594 24.93 -2.43 -35.98
CA THR A 594 24.44 -1.91 -37.27
C THR A 594 23.04 -1.34 -37.19
N SER A 595 22.09 -2.11 -36.66
CA SER A 595 20.68 -1.72 -36.49
C SER A 595 20.41 -0.97 -35.18
N GLY A 596 21.27 -1.14 -34.18
CA GLY A 596 21.05 -0.66 -32.81
C GLY A 596 20.04 -1.50 -32.01
N ALA A 597 19.59 -2.63 -32.57
CA ALA A 597 18.67 -3.53 -31.88
C ALA A 597 19.32 -4.18 -30.66
N THR A 598 18.59 -4.23 -29.55
CA THR A 598 19.05 -4.83 -28.30
C THR A 598 18.38 -6.17 -28.10
N ASN A 599 19.18 -7.19 -27.79
CA ASN A 599 18.73 -8.54 -27.48
C ASN A 599 19.03 -8.81 -26.01
N LYS A 600 17.97 -9.03 -25.22
CA LYS A 600 18.05 -9.42 -23.81
C LYS A 600 17.14 -10.61 -23.57
N ILE A 601 17.74 -11.77 -23.34
CA ILE A 601 17.04 -13.02 -23.07
C ILE A 601 17.43 -13.46 -21.66
N VAL A 602 16.44 -13.67 -20.80
CA VAL A 602 16.64 -14.23 -19.45
C VAL A 602 16.09 -15.64 -19.43
N LEU A 603 16.88 -16.61 -18.97
CA LEU A 603 16.41 -17.97 -18.72
C LEU A 603 16.21 -18.13 -17.22
N ASP A 604 14.98 -18.42 -16.84
CA ASP A 604 14.51 -18.48 -15.46
C ASP A 604 14.94 -19.79 -14.80
N GLU A 605 15.59 -19.69 -13.63
CA GLU A 605 15.97 -20.83 -12.77
C GLU A 605 16.77 -21.97 -13.45
N VAL A 606 17.45 -21.71 -14.56
CA VAL A 606 18.17 -22.76 -15.32
C VAL A 606 19.56 -23.08 -14.77
N LEU A 607 20.14 -22.20 -13.92
CA LEU A 607 21.49 -22.38 -13.42
C LEU A 607 21.52 -22.97 -12.01
N PRO A 608 22.39 -23.96 -11.75
CA PRO A 608 22.69 -24.38 -10.39
C PRO A 608 23.44 -23.28 -9.62
N VAL A 609 23.40 -23.36 -8.29
CA VAL A 609 24.00 -22.40 -7.33
C VAL A 609 25.52 -22.17 -7.48
N THR A 610 26.23 -23.01 -8.24
CA THR A 610 27.67 -22.86 -8.52
C THR A 610 27.97 -23.19 -9.99
N GLY A 611 29.05 -22.64 -10.56
CA GLY A 611 29.46 -22.87 -11.96
C GLY A 611 29.79 -21.57 -12.70
N ALA A 612 30.66 -21.63 -13.71
CA ALA A 612 31.05 -20.45 -14.48
C ALA A 612 30.17 -20.30 -15.74
N VAL A 613 29.72 -19.08 -16.05
CA VAL A 613 28.86 -18.80 -17.21
C VAL A 613 29.40 -17.68 -18.11
N SER A 614 30.73 -17.65 -18.31
CA SER A 614 31.40 -16.57 -19.07
C SER A 614 31.31 -16.68 -20.59
N SER A 615 30.69 -17.73 -21.12
CA SER A 615 30.50 -17.99 -22.55
C SER A 615 29.38 -19.00 -22.74
N LEU A 616 28.86 -19.13 -23.97
CA LEU A 616 27.90 -20.18 -24.31
C LEU A 616 28.38 -21.57 -23.88
N ALA A 617 29.64 -21.91 -24.18
CA ALA A 617 30.20 -23.21 -23.80
C ALA A 617 30.23 -23.44 -22.28
N ALA A 618 30.53 -22.40 -21.50
CA ALA A 618 30.53 -22.47 -20.05
C ALA A 618 29.10 -22.54 -19.47
N ALA A 619 28.16 -21.81 -20.06
CA ALA A 619 26.74 -21.85 -19.71
C ALA A 619 26.13 -23.22 -20.01
N THR A 620 26.36 -23.79 -21.20
CA THR A 620 25.90 -25.13 -21.59
C THR A 620 26.45 -26.21 -20.65
N ALA A 621 27.74 -26.13 -20.30
CA ALA A 621 28.34 -27.07 -19.35
C ALA A 621 27.75 -26.95 -17.94
N THR A 622 27.35 -25.74 -17.54
CA THR A 622 26.78 -25.46 -16.21
C THR A 622 25.30 -25.85 -16.12
N ILE A 623 24.52 -25.63 -17.19
CA ILE A 623 23.10 -26.00 -17.30
C ILE A 623 22.93 -27.51 -17.51
N GLY A 624 23.86 -28.15 -18.22
CA GLY A 624 23.86 -29.60 -18.44
C GLY A 624 23.15 -30.06 -19.72
N PHE A 625 22.68 -29.13 -20.56
CA PHE A 625 22.16 -29.41 -21.90
C PHE A 625 22.40 -28.24 -22.85
N GLU A 626 22.39 -28.50 -24.16
CA GLU A 626 22.45 -27.44 -25.18
C GLU A 626 21.11 -26.72 -25.26
N PHE A 627 21.14 -25.39 -25.13
CA PHE A 627 19.93 -24.55 -25.08
C PHE A 627 19.94 -23.42 -26.14
N MET A 628 21.07 -23.19 -26.81
CA MET A 628 21.21 -22.11 -27.81
C MET A 628 22.18 -22.49 -28.93
N THR A 629 21.81 -22.19 -30.16
CA THR A 629 22.53 -22.48 -31.41
C THR A 629 22.50 -21.27 -32.33
N PHE A 630 23.45 -21.19 -33.27
CA PHE A 630 23.59 -20.06 -34.19
C PHE A 630 23.58 -20.61 -35.62
N ALA A 631 22.72 -20.04 -36.47
CA ALA A 631 22.42 -20.54 -37.83
C ALA A 631 22.96 -19.63 -38.94
#